data_AF-A0A1X0K712-F1
#
_entry.id   AF-A0A1X0K712-F1
#
_cell.length_a   1.000
_cell.length_b   1.000
_cell.length_c   1.000
_cell.angle_alpha   90.00
_cell.angle_beta   90.00
_cell.angle_gamma   90.00
#
_symmetry.space_group_name_H-M   'P 1'
#
loop_
_entity.id
_entity.type
_entity.pdbx_description
1 polymer ?
#
loop_
_entity_poly.entity_id
_entity_poly.type
_entity_poly.pdbx_seq_one_letter_code
_entity_poly.pdbx_strand_id
1 'polypeptide(L)'
;MRGSRLFGAVLTILTAALLLAAPAGAQQPLKLTDHITDSGGVLTDPGRAAVSSAIDRLYRDRHIQLWVVYVDNFSRFKPENWADRTRNASGLGGRDVLLAVATNTKTYAFAVPPQVPGLTLAELDTLRSKRIEPAVDAKDWSGAAVAAADGLDVSVSSSKPIWLPIVGGLVVVIVVVVVVLVFLLLYRARRRRIDTRGGQANIEWQSPAQALATADARTRQVSDYVARHRQSIGAEAAARAEEAKRYLAAAHGRQPTNEAEAMAYANRASTLAAQAQTLANADVLKAHRPRRGGSTASR
;
A
#
# COMPACT_ATOMS: atom_id res chain seq x y z
N MET A 1 -22.83 -1.43 -79.24
CA MET A 1 -22.67 -2.74 -78.56
C MET A 1 -21.21 -3.14 -78.75
N ARG A 2 -20.35 -3.40 -77.76
CA ARG A 2 -20.50 -3.96 -76.42
C ARG A 2 -19.35 -3.40 -75.57
N GLY A 3 -19.68 -2.84 -74.41
CA GLY A 3 -18.68 -2.45 -73.43
C GLY A 3 -18.39 -3.61 -72.49
N SER A 4 -17.11 -3.72 -72.09
CA SER A 4 -16.67 -4.20 -70.76
C SER A 4 -16.77 -5.73 -70.54
N ARG A 5 -15.86 -6.47 -69.90
CA ARG A 5 -14.97 -6.15 -68.78
C ARG A 5 -13.81 -7.15 -68.68
N LEU A 6 -12.64 -6.62 -68.33
CA LEU A 6 -11.54 -7.30 -67.66
C LEU A 6 -12.06 -7.92 -66.35
N PHE A 7 -12.21 -9.24 -66.26
CA PHE A 7 -12.57 -9.94 -65.01
C PHE A 7 -12.02 -11.39 -64.99
N GLY A 8 -10.80 -11.58 -65.49
CA GLY A 8 -10.20 -12.92 -65.65
C GLY A 8 -9.04 -13.27 -64.71
N ALA A 9 -8.52 -12.35 -63.90
CA ALA A 9 -7.20 -12.53 -63.27
C ALA A 9 -7.10 -12.16 -61.78
N VAL A 10 -8.21 -12.12 -61.03
CA VAL A 10 -8.20 -11.88 -59.57
C VAL A 10 -8.72 -13.09 -58.78
N LEU A 11 -9.24 -14.12 -59.45
CA LEU A 11 -9.88 -15.29 -58.81
C LEU A 11 -8.96 -16.52 -58.68
N THR A 12 -7.66 -16.32 -58.48
CA THR A 12 -6.72 -17.41 -58.14
C THR A 12 -5.79 -17.10 -56.96
N ILE A 13 -5.85 -15.90 -56.39
CA ILE A 13 -5.11 -15.54 -55.15
C ILE A 13 -5.97 -15.72 -53.90
N LEU A 14 -7.29 -15.90 -54.05
CA LEU A 14 -8.22 -16.11 -52.93
C LEU A 14 -8.26 -17.56 -52.40
N THR A 15 -7.47 -18.47 -52.98
CA THR A 15 -7.43 -19.89 -52.59
C THR A 15 -6.21 -20.26 -51.73
N ALA A 16 -5.29 -19.33 -51.45
CA ALA A 16 -4.07 -19.59 -50.68
C ALA A 16 -4.02 -18.93 -49.29
N ALA A 17 -5.01 -18.12 -48.93
CA ALA A 17 -5.01 -17.38 -47.65
C ALA A 17 -5.93 -17.97 -46.56
N LEU A 18 -6.59 -19.10 -46.80
CA LEU A 18 -7.62 -19.65 -45.90
C LEU A 18 -7.24 -20.96 -45.18
N LEU A 19 -5.94 -21.27 -45.03
CA LEU A 19 -5.51 -22.59 -44.51
C LEU A 19 -4.45 -22.57 -43.39
N LEU A 20 -4.29 -21.47 -42.66
CA LEU A 20 -3.53 -21.48 -41.40
C LEU A 20 -4.33 -20.95 -40.19
N ALA A 21 -5.67 -21.02 -40.25
CA ALA A 21 -6.42 -21.12 -39.02
C ALA A 21 -6.16 -22.52 -38.45
N ALA A 22 -5.20 -22.62 -37.52
CA ALA A 22 -5.06 -23.80 -36.69
C ALA A 22 -6.45 -24.16 -36.16
N PRO A 23 -6.87 -25.45 -36.22
CA PRO A 23 -8.20 -25.80 -35.80
C PRO A 23 -8.37 -25.32 -34.36
N ALA A 24 -9.51 -24.72 -34.06
CA ALA A 24 -9.95 -24.36 -32.71
C ALA A 24 -10.24 -25.62 -31.85
N GLY A 25 -9.35 -26.60 -31.95
CA GLY A 25 -9.32 -27.82 -31.19
C GLY A 25 -8.47 -27.56 -29.96
N ALA A 26 -9.15 -27.29 -28.85
CA ALA A 26 -8.85 -27.93 -27.59
C ALA A 26 -7.37 -28.33 -27.35
N GLN A 27 -6.59 -27.40 -26.79
CA GLN A 27 -5.14 -27.48 -26.68
C GLN A 27 -4.69 -28.61 -25.73
N GLN A 28 -3.83 -29.52 -26.22
CA GLN A 28 -3.26 -30.58 -25.39
C GLN A 28 -2.26 -30.02 -24.36
N PRO A 29 -2.03 -30.72 -23.23
CA PRO A 29 -0.95 -30.37 -22.30
C PRO A 29 0.37 -30.25 -23.06
N LEU A 30 1.05 -29.13 -22.87
CA LEU A 30 2.21 -28.73 -23.68
C LEU A 30 3.47 -28.62 -22.81
N LYS A 31 4.62 -28.71 -23.45
CA LYS A 31 5.91 -28.45 -22.79
C LYS A 31 6.17 -26.95 -22.80
N LEU A 32 6.29 -26.35 -21.62
CA LEU A 32 6.59 -24.94 -21.43
C LEU A 32 8.10 -24.72 -21.55
N THR A 33 8.49 -23.78 -22.41
CA THR A 33 9.86 -23.29 -22.56
C THR A 33 10.06 -21.89 -22.00
N ASP A 34 8.98 -21.10 -21.95
CA ASP A 34 8.98 -19.72 -21.47
C ASP A 34 8.02 -19.55 -20.27
N HIS A 35 8.37 -18.64 -19.37
CA HIS A 35 7.57 -18.34 -18.17
C HIS A 35 6.18 -17.77 -18.50
N ILE A 36 6.01 -17.17 -19.67
CA ILE A 36 4.73 -16.68 -20.18
C ILE A 36 4.51 -17.27 -21.56
N THR A 37 3.59 -18.22 -21.67
CA THR A 37 3.16 -18.79 -22.94
C THR A 37 1.78 -18.26 -23.29
N ASP A 38 1.64 -17.56 -24.41
CA ASP A 38 0.38 -17.00 -24.87
C ASP A 38 0.11 -17.47 -26.30
N SER A 39 -0.64 -18.56 -26.45
CA SER A 39 -0.94 -19.14 -27.76
C SER A 39 -2.06 -18.41 -28.49
N GLY A 40 -2.95 -17.73 -27.75
CA GLY A 40 -4.10 -17.01 -28.29
C GLY A 40 -3.85 -15.53 -28.55
N GLY A 41 -2.69 -15.00 -28.17
CA GLY A 41 -2.36 -13.59 -28.28
C GLY A 41 -3.25 -12.70 -27.41
N VAL A 42 -3.68 -13.20 -26.25
CA VAL A 42 -4.66 -12.50 -25.40
C VAL A 42 -4.04 -11.39 -24.55
N LEU A 43 -2.71 -11.41 -24.39
CA LEU A 43 -2.00 -10.39 -23.64
C LEU A 43 -1.59 -9.23 -24.55
N THR A 44 -1.97 -8.02 -24.16
CA THR A 44 -1.39 -6.78 -24.69
C THR A 44 0.06 -6.62 -24.22
N ASP A 45 0.87 -5.81 -24.92
CA ASP A 45 2.25 -5.56 -24.50
C ASP A 45 2.36 -5.02 -23.05
N PRO A 46 1.52 -4.05 -22.61
CA PRO A 46 1.52 -3.63 -21.21
C PRO A 46 1.12 -4.75 -20.25
N GLY A 47 0.14 -5.59 -20.63
CA GLY A 47 -0.30 -6.73 -19.82
C GLY A 47 0.81 -7.76 -19.65
N ARG A 48 1.51 -8.10 -20.74
CA ARG A 48 2.67 -9.01 -20.71
C ARG A 48 3.79 -8.48 -19.83
N ALA A 49 4.11 -7.19 -19.94
CA ALA A 49 5.13 -6.56 -19.09
C ALA A 49 4.75 -6.60 -17.60
N ALA A 50 3.47 -6.36 -17.28
CA ALA A 50 2.98 -6.43 -15.90
C ALA A 50 3.10 -7.84 -15.32
N VAL A 51 2.72 -8.87 -16.10
CA VAL A 51 2.85 -10.28 -15.70
C VAL A 51 4.32 -10.66 -15.50
N SER A 52 5.20 -10.29 -16.43
CA SER A 52 6.64 -10.55 -16.31
C SER A 52 7.22 -9.93 -15.04
N SER A 53 6.91 -8.66 -14.77
CA SER A 53 7.39 -7.95 -13.58
C SER A 53 6.88 -8.59 -12.27
N ALA A 54 5.66 -9.12 -12.28
CA ALA A 54 5.10 -9.82 -11.13
C ALA A 54 5.77 -11.18 -10.88
N ILE A 55 6.02 -11.96 -11.95
CA ILE A 55 6.79 -13.21 -11.88
C ILE A 55 8.22 -12.94 -11.37
N ASP A 56 8.88 -11.92 -11.92
CA ASP A 56 10.25 -11.55 -11.52
C ASP A 56 10.35 -11.16 -10.04
N ARG A 57 9.36 -10.41 -9.54
CA ARG A 57 9.29 -10.05 -8.11
C ARG A 57 9.13 -11.29 -7.25
N LEU A 58 8.16 -12.15 -7.57
CA LEU A 58 7.92 -13.39 -6.83
C LEU A 58 9.19 -14.26 -6.77
N TYR A 59 9.92 -14.36 -7.88
CA TYR A 59 11.17 -15.11 -7.90
C TYR A 59 12.26 -14.45 -7.05
N ARG A 60 12.40 -13.13 -7.08
CA ARG A 60 13.36 -12.41 -6.23
C ARG A 60 13.05 -12.55 -4.74
N ASP A 61 11.78 -12.46 -4.37
CA ASP A 61 11.36 -12.33 -2.96
C ASP A 61 11.12 -13.69 -2.28
N ARG A 62 10.82 -14.72 -3.07
CA ARG A 62 10.50 -16.07 -2.56
C ARG A 62 11.27 -17.19 -3.23
N HIS A 63 12.02 -16.95 -4.30
CA HIS A 63 12.60 -18.00 -5.13
C HIS A 63 11.54 -19.03 -5.57
N ILE A 64 10.35 -18.53 -5.93
CA ILE A 64 9.25 -19.31 -6.51
C ILE A 64 9.17 -18.90 -7.98
N GLN A 65 9.17 -19.87 -8.89
CA GLN A 65 9.05 -19.62 -10.32
C GLN A 65 7.59 -19.78 -10.72
N LEU A 66 6.90 -18.70 -11.11
CA LEU A 66 5.54 -18.78 -11.63
C LEU A 66 5.58 -18.88 -13.15
N TRP A 67 4.98 -19.96 -13.66
CA TRP A 67 4.73 -20.21 -15.07
C TRP A 67 3.29 -19.88 -15.38
N VAL A 68 3.06 -19.10 -16.43
CA VAL A 68 1.72 -18.67 -16.85
C VAL A 68 1.49 -19.11 -18.29
N VAL A 69 0.37 -19.78 -18.52
CA VAL A 69 -0.02 -20.24 -19.86
C VAL A 69 -1.45 -19.84 -20.18
N TYR A 70 -1.63 -19.17 -21.32
CA TYR A 70 -2.92 -18.79 -21.87
C TYR A 70 -3.27 -19.70 -23.04
N VAL A 71 -4.36 -20.44 -22.90
CA VAL A 71 -4.90 -21.37 -23.90
C VAL A 71 -6.36 -21.01 -24.20
N ASP A 72 -6.89 -21.49 -25.31
CA ASP A 72 -8.31 -21.25 -25.62
C ASP A 72 -9.23 -22.04 -24.69
N ASN A 73 -8.91 -23.33 -24.47
CA ASN A 73 -9.64 -24.22 -23.57
C ASN A 73 -8.80 -25.45 -23.16
N PHE A 74 -9.23 -26.18 -22.13
CA PHE A 74 -8.55 -27.36 -21.58
C PHE A 74 -8.88 -28.69 -22.28
N SER A 75 -9.47 -28.65 -23.47
CA SER A 75 -9.91 -29.86 -24.18
C SER A 75 -10.90 -30.67 -23.33
N ARG A 76 -10.74 -32.00 -23.34
CA ARG A 76 -11.51 -32.95 -22.52
C ARG A 76 -10.95 -33.14 -21.11
N PHE A 77 -9.91 -32.40 -20.74
CA PHE A 77 -9.28 -32.54 -19.44
C PHE A 77 -9.94 -31.59 -18.44
N LYS A 78 -10.05 -32.06 -17.19
CA LYS A 78 -10.29 -31.13 -16.08
C LYS A 78 -9.11 -30.15 -16.00
N PRO A 79 -9.34 -28.86 -15.68
CA PRO A 79 -8.29 -27.85 -15.62
C PRO A 79 -7.08 -28.31 -14.78
N GLU A 80 -7.33 -28.93 -13.62
CA GLU A 80 -6.30 -29.40 -12.70
C GLU A 80 -5.46 -30.52 -13.33
N ASN A 81 -6.13 -31.52 -13.90
CA ASN A 81 -5.47 -32.64 -14.59
C ASN A 81 -4.66 -32.17 -15.81
N TRP A 82 -5.13 -31.13 -16.49
CA TRP A 82 -4.40 -30.52 -17.60
C TRP A 82 -3.12 -29.86 -17.08
N ALA A 83 -3.22 -29.04 -16.02
CA ALA A 83 -2.09 -28.36 -15.41
C ALA A 83 -1.04 -29.34 -14.90
N ASP A 84 -1.43 -30.40 -14.19
CA ASP A 84 -0.49 -31.40 -13.67
C ASP A 84 0.28 -32.11 -14.79
N ARG A 85 -0.40 -32.44 -15.90
CA ARG A 85 0.25 -33.04 -17.08
C ARG A 85 1.23 -32.08 -17.73
N THR A 86 0.85 -30.81 -17.88
CA THR A 86 1.71 -29.74 -18.43
C THR A 86 2.94 -29.55 -17.54
N ARG A 87 2.79 -29.51 -16.22
CA ARG A 87 3.91 -29.42 -15.27
C ARG A 87 4.89 -30.58 -15.44
N ASN A 88 4.37 -31.81 -15.47
CA ASN A 88 5.18 -33.02 -15.60
C ASN A 88 5.92 -33.07 -16.94
N ALA A 89 5.24 -32.75 -18.04
CA ALA A 89 5.85 -32.70 -19.38
C ALA A 89 6.93 -31.61 -19.50
N SER A 90 6.76 -30.52 -18.74
CA SER A 90 7.68 -29.38 -18.69
C SER A 90 8.84 -29.57 -17.71
N GLY A 91 8.79 -30.62 -16.88
CA GLY A 91 9.81 -30.86 -15.85
C GLY A 91 9.80 -29.81 -14.73
N LEU A 92 8.64 -29.22 -14.43
CA LEU A 92 8.51 -28.20 -13.40
C LEU A 92 8.73 -28.79 -11.99
N GLY A 93 9.70 -28.22 -11.27
CA GLY A 93 10.13 -28.67 -9.95
C GLY A 93 9.15 -28.32 -8.83
N GLY A 94 9.49 -28.73 -7.61
CA GLY A 94 8.65 -28.52 -6.41
C GLY A 94 8.48 -27.05 -5.97
N ARG A 95 9.22 -26.12 -6.57
CA ARG A 95 9.11 -24.67 -6.30
C ARG A 95 8.51 -23.89 -7.47
N ASP A 96 8.20 -24.58 -8.55
CA ASP A 96 7.63 -23.96 -9.74
C ASP A 96 6.13 -24.04 -9.59
N VAL A 97 5.40 -22.97 -9.85
CA VAL A 97 3.93 -22.90 -9.81
C VAL A 97 3.43 -22.71 -11.23
N LEU A 98 2.31 -23.34 -11.58
CA LEU A 98 1.68 -23.17 -12.90
C LEU A 98 0.30 -22.53 -12.74
N LEU A 99 0.08 -21.41 -13.42
CA LEU A 99 -1.23 -20.84 -13.69
C LEU A 99 -1.58 -21.06 -15.17
N ALA A 100 -2.63 -21.83 -15.43
CA ALA A 100 -3.18 -22.00 -16.76
C ALA A 100 -4.55 -21.31 -16.86
N VAL A 101 -4.74 -20.47 -17.87
CA VAL A 101 -6.00 -19.72 -18.07
C VAL A 101 -6.56 -20.07 -19.43
N ALA A 102 -7.78 -20.63 -19.43
CA ALA A 102 -8.58 -20.87 -20.61
C ALA A 102 -9.44 -19.64 -20.92
N THR A 103 -9.04 -18.89 -21.94
CA THR A 103 -9.58 -17.55 -22.24
C THR A 103 -10.96 -17.60 -22.89
N ASN A 104 -11.27 -18.65 -23.64
CA ASN A 104 -12.58 -18.81 -24.30
C ASN A 104 -13.64 -19.32 -23.33
N THR A 105 -13.29 -20.31 -22.50
CA THR A 105 -14.23 -20.89 -21.51
C THR A 105 -14.24 -20.17 -20.17
N LYS A 106 -13.39 -19.15 -19.97
CA LYS A 106 -13.20 -18.43 -18.71
C LYS A 106 -12.93 -19.36 -17.52
N THR A 107 -12.17 -20.43 -17.75
CA THR A 107 -11.78 -21.36 -16.69
C THR A 107 -10.29 -21.26 -16.45
N TYR A 108 -9.84 -21.66 -15.27
CA TYR A 108 -8.41 -21.66 -14.97
C TYR A 108 -8.02 -22.86 -14.13
N ALA A 109 -6.73 -23.15 -14.11
CA ALA A 109 -6.11 -24.11 -13.23
C ALA A 109 -4.92 -23.46 -12.55
N PHE A 110 -4.84 -23.61 -11.23
CA PHE A 110 -3.72 -23.07 -10.45
C PHE A 110 -3.05 -24.19 -9.67
N ALA A 111 -1.95 -24.70 -10.20
CA ALA A 111 -1.24 -25.86 -9.67
C ALA A 111 0.00 -25.42 -8.87
N VAL A 112 -0.16 -25.44 -7.55
CA VAL A 112 0.86 -25.10 -6.55
C VAL A 112 1.37 -26.39 -5.89
N PRO A 113 2.67 -26.72 -5.99
CA PRO A 113 3.23 -27.88 -5.31
C PRO A 113 3.25 -27.72 -3.78
N PRO A 114 3.13 -28.81 -3.01
CA PRO A 114 3.16 -28.75 -1.55
C PRO A 114 4.51 -28.31 -0.97
N GLN A 115 5.58 -28.32 -1.76
CA GLN A 115 6.93 -27.89 -1.34
C GLN A 115 7.13 -26.37 -1.40
N VAL A 116 6.14 -25.61 -1.89
CA VAL A 116 6.15 -24.14 -1.88
C VAL A 116 5.85 -23.67 -0.45
N PRO A 117 6.83 -23.06 0.27
CA PRO A 117 6.62 -22.63 1.64
C PRO A 117 5.76 -21.37 1.72
N GLY A 118 4.94 -21.26 2.76
CA GLY A 118 4.26 -20.00 3.12
C GLY A 118 2.80 -19.87 2.68
N LEU A 119 2.17 -20.91 2.13
CA LEU A 119 0.74 -20.91 1.79
C LEU A 119 0.02 -22.09 2.43
N THR A 120 -0.91 -21.80 3.32
CA THR A 120 -1.88 -22.80 3.80
C THR A 120 -2.93 -23.08 2.73
N LEU A 121 -3.59 -24.24 2.80
CA LEU A 121 -4.68 -24.58 1.88
C LEU A 121 -5.83 -23.54 1.92
N ALA A 122 -6.09 -22.93 3.07
CA ALA A 122 -7.11 -21.90 3.24
C ALA A 122 -6.72 -20.57 2.57
N GLU A 123 -5.45 -20.18 2.64
CA GLU A 123 -4.93 -18.99 1.94
C GLU A 123 -4.92 -19.20 0.43
N LEU A 124 -4.57 -20.41 -0.03
CA LEU A 124 -4.63 -20.77 -1.44
C LEU A 124 -6.07 -20.72 -2.00
N ASP A 125 -7.04 -21.21 -1.25
CA ASP A 125 -8.46 -21.15 -1.62
C ASP A 125 -8.99 -19.71 -1.63
N THR A 126 -8.56 -18.90 -0.66
CA THR A 126 -8.88 -17.46 -0.62
C THR A 126 -8.27 -16.73 -1.81
N LEU A 127 -7.02 -17.03 -2.17
CA LEU A 127 -6.34 -16.45 -3.33
C LEU A 127 -7.09 -16.78 -4.62
N ARG A 128 -7.47 -18.04 -4.79
CA ARG A 128 -8.27 -18.52 -5.92
C ARG A 128 -9.60 -17.78 -6.03
N SER A 129 -10.42 -17.84 -4.98
CA SER A 129 -11.79 -17.32 -4.99
C SER A 129 -11.90 -15.79 -4.94
N LYS A 130 -10.96 -15.10 -4.29
CA LYS A 130 -11.05 -13.63 -4.08
C LYS A 130 -10.20 -12.80 -5.02
N ARG A 131 -9.23 -13.40 -5.70
CA ARG A 131 -8.29 -12.64 -6.55
C ARG A 131 -8.22 -13.16 -7.97
N ILE A 132 -8.01 -14.46 -8.15
CA ILE A 132 -7.80 -15.05 -9.48
C ILE A 132 -9.14 -15.18 -10.23
N GLU A 133 -10.13 -15.83 -9.60
CA GLU A 133 -11.44 -16.10 -10.21
C GLU A 133 -12.17 -14.82 -10.68
N PRO A 134 -12.24 -13.74 -9.88
CA PRO A 134 -12.88 -12.50 -10.34
C PRO A 134 -12.18 -11.86 -11.56
N ALA A 135 -10.85 -11.95 -11.64
CA ALA A 135 -10.10 -11.42 -12.77
C ALA A 135 -10.34 -12.26 -14.04
N VAL A 136 -10.38 -13.59 -13.90
CA VAL A 136 -10.74 -14.51 -15.00
C VAL A 136 -12.17 -14.24 -15.47
N ASP A 137 -13.12 -14.06 -14.56
CA ASP A 137 -14.53 -13.78 -14.90
C ASP A 137 -14.69 -12.46 -15.65
N ALA A 138 -13.95 -11.43 -15.21
CA ALA A 138 -13.87 -10.11 -15.83
C ALA A 138 -13.12 -10.10 -17.17
N LYS A 139 -12.54 -11.22 -17.59
CA LYS A 139 -11.64 -11.34 -18.77
C LYS A 139 -10.35 -10.53 -18.64
N ASP A 140 -9.93 -10.20 -17.42
CA ASP A 140 -8.64 -9.59 -17.14
C ASP A 140 -7.57 -10.68 -16.96
N TRP A 141 -7.09 -11.20 -18.09
CA TRP A 141 -6.15 -12.32 -18.14
C TRP A 141 -4.78 -11.97 -17.57
N SER A 142 -4.32 -10.73 -17.81
CA SER A 142 -3.13 -10.17 -17.18
C SER A 142 -3.30 -10.03 -15.67
N GLY A 143 -4.44 -9.47 -15.23
CA GLY A 143 -4.74 -9.27 -13.83
C GLY A 143 -4.83 -10.58 -13.06
N ALA A 144 -5.36 -11.66 -13.67
CA ALA A 144 -5.39 -12.98 -13.06
C ALA A 144 -3.97 -13.52 -12.76
N ALA A 145 -3.03 -13.32 -13.67
CA ALA A 145 -1.65 -13.77 -13.50
C ALA A 145 -0.86 -12.89 -12.52
N VAL A 146 -1.06 -11.57 -12.55
CA VAL A 146 -0.49 -10.65 -11.55
C VAL A 146 -1.04 -10.97 -10.16
N ALA A 147 -2.36 -11.19 -10.04
CA ALA A 147 -3.00 -11.56 -8.79
C ALA A 147 -2.48 -12.90 -8.23
N ALA A 148 -2.22 -13.88 -9.10
CA ALA A 148 -1.60 -15.13 -8.69
C ALA A 148 -0.17 -14.92 -8.17
N ALA A 149 0.65 -14.15 -8.89
CA ALA A 149 2.02 -13.82 -8.45
C ALA A 149 2.03 -13.07 -7.12
N ASP A 150 1.18 -12.04 -6.97
CA ASP A 150 1.04 -11.26 -5.74
C ASP A 150 0.56 -12.10 -4.56
N GLY A 151 -0.37 -13.02 -4.83
CA GLY A 151 -0.89 -13.94 -3.82
C GLY A 151 0.13 -14.93 -3.30
N LEU A 152 1.03 -15.40 -4.19
CA LEU A 152 2.14 -16.26 -3.82
C LEU A 152 3.25 -15.50 -3.07
N ASP A 153 3.32 -14.19 -3.27
CA ASP A 153 4.30 -13.31 -2.64
C ASP A 153 3.87 -12.83 -1.24
N VAL A 154 2.70 -13.25 -0.73
CA VAL A 154 2.24 -12.87 0.61
C VAL A 154 3.20 -13.42 1.67
N SER A 155 3.91 -12.51 2.34
CA SER A 155 4.76 -12.80 3.48
C SER A 155 3.92 -13.33 4.64
N VAL A 156 4.27 -14.50 5.21
CA VAL A 156 4.06 -14.73 6.64
C VAL A 156 5.01 -13.82 7.44
N SER A 157 4.69 -12.53 7.41
CA SER A 157 5.11 -11.49 8.35
C SER A 157 4.21 -10.28 8.15
N SER A 158 2.92 -10.50 8.37
CA SER A 158 2.13 -9.62 9.21
C SER A 158 0.82 -10.34 9.54
N SER A 159 0.83 -11.11 10.61
CA SER A 159 -0.33 -11.06 11.50
C SER A 159 -0.59 -9.58 11.76
N LYS A 160 -1.55 -8.99 11.04
CA LYS A 160 -2.23 -7.79 11.49
C LYS A 160 -3.10 -8.25 12.64
N PRO A 161 -2.74 -8.02 13.93
CA PRO A 161 -3.79 -7.86 14.91
C PRO A 161 -4.71 -6.75 14.37
N ILE A 162 -5.99 -7.04 14.41
CA ILE A 162 -7.09 -6.13 14.11
C ILE A 162 -6.87 -4.80 14.85
N TRP A 163 -6.28 -3.81 14.17
CA TRP A 163 -6.38 -2.37 14.46
C TRP A 163 -5.76 -1.54 13.29
N LEU A 164 -6.60 -1.19 12.30
CA LEU A 164 -6.67 0.05 11.48
C LEU A 164 -5.38 0.68 10.81
N PRO A 165 -5.52 1.58 9.80
CA PRO A 165 -4.85 1.47 8.50
C PRO A 165 -3.63 2.39 8.31
N ILE A 166 -2.51 1.86 7.79
CA ILE A 166 -1.39 2.64 7.25
C ILE A 166 -0.69 1.87 6.12
N VAL A 167 -1.14 1.95 4.86
CA VAL A 167 -0.25 1.88 3.67
C VAL A 167 -0.88 2.65 2.49
N GLY A 168 -1.39 3.85 2.75
CA GLY A 168 -1.42 4.94 1.77
C GLY A 168 -0.34 5.99 2.05
N GLY A 169 0.40 5.84 3.16
CA GLY A 169 1.27 6.87 3.71
C GLY A 169 2.64 6.99 3.07
N LEU A 170 3.26 5.91 2.56
CA LEU A 170 4.69 5.99 2.20
C LEU A 170 4.95 6.65 0.84
N VAL A 171 4.09 6.42 -0.17
CA VAL A 171 4.19 7.12 -1.47
C VAL A 171 3.81 8.58 -1.32
N VAL A 172 2.80 8.88 -0.49
CA VAL A 172 2.45 10.26 -0.13
C VAL A 172 3.60 10.92 0.63
N VAL A 173 4.27 10.24 1.56
CA VAL A 173 5.42 10.80 2.29
C VAL A 173 6.62 11.01 1.38
N ILE A 174 6.93 10.12 0.43
CA ILE A 174 8.03 10.34 -0.52
C ILE A 174 7.68 11.48 -1.49
N VAL A 175 6.46 11.54 -2.01
CA VAL A 175 6.00 12.66 -2.85
C VAL A 175 5.99 13.95 -2.05
N VAL A 176 5.57 13.95 -0.79
CA VAL A 176 5.60 15.12 0.09
C VAL A 176 7.04 15.51 0.43
N VAL A 177 7.95 14.57 0.68
CA VAL A 177 9.37 14.87 0.94
C VAL A 177 10.02 15.43 -0.32
N VAL A 178 9.75 14.88 -1.50
CA VAL A 178 10.25 15.41 -2.78
C VAL A 178 9.65 16.77 -3.09
N VAL A 179 8.35 16.97 -2.86
CA VAL A 179 7.67 18.27 -3.01
C VAL A 179 8.21 19.29 -2.00
N VAL A 180 8.46 18.90 -0.75
CA VAL A 180 9.07 19.74 0.29
C VAL A 180 10.53 20.03 -0.06
N LEU A 181 11.28 19.08 -0.60
CA LEU A 181 12.68 19.27 -0.99
C LEU A 181 12.78 20.19 -2.22
N VAL A 182 11.92 19.98 -3.23
CA VAL A 182 11.79 20.84 -4.41
C VAL A 182 11.29 22.23 -3.99
N PHE A 183 10.32 22.31 -3.08
CA PHE A 183 9.85 23.57 -2.53
C PHE A 183 10.96 24.29 -1.75
N LEU A 184 11.75 23.60 -0.93
CA LEU A 184 12.90 24.16 -0.21
C LEU A 184 14.04 24.58 -1.15
N LEU A 185 14.29 23.83 -2.24
CA LEU A 185 15.29 24.15 -3.24
C LEU A 185 14.84 25.34 -4.12
N LEU A 186 13.57 25.39 -4.52
CA LEU A 186 12.99 26.55 -5.21
C LEU A 186 12.89 27.77 -4.28
N TYR A 187 12.59 27.58 -2.99
CA TYR A 187 12.57 28.64 -1.98
C TYR A 187 14.00 29.16 -1.70
N ARG A 188 15.01 28.29 -1.65
CA ARG A 188 16.44 28.69 -1.55
C ARG A 188 16.96 29.36 -2.84
N ALA A 189 16.57 28.87 -4.01
CA ALA A 189 16.96 29.45 -5.30
C ALA A 189 16.30 30.81 -5.53
N ARG A 190 15.04 30.97 -5.11
CA ARG A 190 14.30 32.25 -5.13
C ARG A 190 14.84 33.22 -4.08
N ARG A 191 15.38 32.74 -2.96
CA ARG A 191 16.04 33.60 -1.95
C ARG A 191 17.46 34.05 -2.33
N ARG A 192 18.02 33.57 -3.46
CA ARG A 192 19.29 34.05 -4.02
C ARG A 192 19.13 34.89 -5.29
N ARG A 193 17.91 35.18 -5.71
CA ARG A 193 17.64 36.18 -6.75
C ARG A 193 16.51 37.08 -6.29
N ILE A 194 16.85 38.36 -6.15
CA ILE A 194 16.01 39.55 -5.96
C ILE A 194 16.26 40.22 -4.60
N ASP A 195 17.42 40.89 -4.51
CA ASP A 195 17.39 42.32 -4.22
C ASP A 195 16.72 42.99 -5.42
N THR A 196 15.53 43.56 -5.22
CA THR A 196 14.98 44.78 -5.85
C THR A 196 13.47 44.83 -5.62
N ARG A 197 13.08 45.71 -4.70
CA ARG A 197 11.81 46.49 -4.59
C ARG A 197 10.46 45.83 -4.93
N GLY A 198 9.58 45.83 -3.92
CA GLY A 198 8.17 46.20 -4.06
C GLY A 198 7.16 45.05 -4.01
N GLY A 199 6.31 45.03 -2.97
CA GLY A 199 5.08 44.22 -2.96
C GLY A 199 4.65 43.72 -1.58
N GLN A 200 3.89 44.56 -0.86
CA GLN A 200 3.09 44.18 0.30
C GLN A 200 2.09 43.06 -0.05
N ALA A 201 2.03 42.04 0.81
CA ALA A 201 0.86 41.23 1.19
C ALA A 201 1.30 39.77 1.47
N ASN A 202 0.89 39.27 2.64
CA ASN A 202 0.89 37.86 3.03
C ASN A 202 2.19 37.28 3.66
N ILE A 203 2.60 37.88 4.78
CA ILE A 203 3.42 37.25 5.82
C ILE A 203 2.50 37.16 7.06
N GLU A 204 1.43 36.38 6.94
CA GLU A 204 0.63 35.91 8.08
C GLU A 204 1.25 34.61 8.58
N TRP A 205 2.42 34.72 9.23
CA TRP A 205 2.96 33.63 10.05
C TRP A 205 2.42 33.83 11.45
N GLN A 206 1.76 32.80 12.01
CA GLN A 206 1.20 32.71 13.37
C GLN A 206 1.28 34.03 14.15
N SER A 207 0.22 34.83 14.08
CA SER A 207 0.18 36.08 14.81
C SER A 207 0.50 35.83 16.29
N PRO A 208 1.22 36.74 16.98
CA PRO A 208 1.46 36.64 18.42
C PRO A 208 0.19 36.34 19.22
N ALA A 209 -0.93 36.91 18.78
CA ALA A 209 -2.27 36.67 19.31
C ALA A 209 -2.71 35.19 19.18
N GLN A 210 -2.45 34.53 18.05
CA GLN A 210 -2.78 33.12 17.85
C GLN A 210 -1.93 32.19 18.73
N ALA A 211 -0.65 32.52 18.92
CA ALA A 211 0.24 31.77 19.83
C ALA A 211 -0.22 31.89 21.29
N LEU A 212 -0.60 33.10 21.73
CA LEU A 212 -1.19 33.36 23.04
C LEU A 212 -2.50 32.60 23.23
N ALA A 213 -3.43 32.68 22.27
CA ALA A 213 -4.70 31.98 22.33
C ALA A 213 -4.53 30.45 22.45
N THR A 214 -3.54 29.89 21.75
CA THR A 214 -3.21 28.46 21.82
C THR A 214 -2.65 28.09 23.19
N ALA A 215 -1.75 28.92 23.74
CA ALA A 215 -1.16 28.72 25.05
C ALA A 215 -2.20 28.84 26.18
N ASP A 216 -3.12 29.80 26.08
CA ASP A 216 -4.25 29.99 26.99
C ASP A 216 -5.14 28.74 27.02
N ALA A 217 -5.56 28.24 25.85
CA ALA A 217 -6.44 27.08 25.75
C ALA A 217 -5.81 25.82 26.37
N ARG A 218 -4.53 25.56 26.07
CA ARG A 218 -3.81 24.39 26.61
C ARG A 218 -3.58 24.51 28.12
N THR A 219 -3.22 25.69 28.60
CA THR A 219 -2.97 25.92 30.03
C THR A 219 -4.26 25.79 30.84
N ARG A 220 -5.40 26.28 30.33
CA ARG A 220 -6.71 26.05 30.94
C ARG A 220 -7.07 24.56 30.97
N GLN A 221 -6.96 23.88 29.83
CA GLN A 221 -7.27 22.46 29.72
C GLN A 221 -6.47 21.60 30.71
N VAL A 222 -5.16 21.82 30.83
CA VAL A 222 -4.33 21.06 31.78
C VAL A 222 -4.66 21.43 33.22
N SER A 223 -4.96 22.70 33.51
CA SER A 223 -5.37 23.13 34.86
C SER A 223 -6.68 22.48 35.29
N ASP A 224 -7.67 22.43 34.39
CA ASP A 224 -8.96 21.78 34.64
C ASP A 224 -8.82 20.26 34.80
N TYR A 225 -7.92 19.64 34.05
CA TYR A 225 -7.59 18.23 34.22
C TYR A 225 -6.93 17.97 35.57
N VAL A 226 -5.98 18.82 35.96
CA VAL A 226 -5.27 18.73 37.24
C VAL A 226 -6.21 18.92 38.43
N ALA A 227 -7.12 19.90 38.35
CA ALA A 227 -8.12 20.16 39.37
C ALA A 227 -9.07 18.97 39.57
N ARG A 228 -9.54 18.35 38.47
CA ARG A 228 -10.45 17.19 38.52
C ARG A 228 -9.79 15.94 39.10
N HIS A 229 -8.51 15.71 38.81
CA HIS A 229 -7.78 14.51 39.22
C HIS A 229 -6.77 14.78 40.34
N ARG A 230 -7.03 15.79 41.18
CA ARG A 230 -6.10 16.25 42.23
C ARG A 230 -5.61 15.14 43.18
N GLN A 231 -6.41 14.09 43.39
CA GLN A 231 -6.09 12.98 44.29
C GLN A 231 -5.14 11.95 43.66
N SER A 232 -5.10 11.88 42.33
CA SER A 232 -4.32 10.89 41.58
C SER A 232 -3.14 11.48 40.82
N ILE A 233 -2.98 12.81 40.84
CA ILE A 233 -1.89 13.52 40.17
C ILE A 233 -0.69 13.72 41.10
N GLY A 234 0.51 13.50 40.55
CA GLY A 234 1.78 13.68 41.25
C GLY A 234 2.26 15.12 41.28
N ALA A 235 3.21 15.40 42.19
CA ALA A 235 3.77 16.73 42.39
C ALA A 235 4.48 17.30 41.13
N GLU A 236 5.05 16.44 40.28
CA GLU A 236 5.76 16.86 39.08
C GLU A 236 4.80 17.42 38.00
N ALA A 237 3.67 16.75 37.77
CA ALA A 237 2.64 17.22 36.84
C ALA A 237 2.04 18.56 37.32
N ALA A 238 1.77 18.69 38.62
CA ALA A 238 1.28 19.93 39.21
C ALA A 238 2.29 21.07 39.08
N ALA A 239 3.58 20.81 39.35
CA ALA A 239 4.64 21.81 39.19
C ALA A 239 4.76 22.32 37.75
N ARG A 240 4.70 21.42 36.76
CA ARG A 240 4.76 21.82 35.33
C ARG A 240 3.53 22.60 34.88
N ALA A 241 2.35 22.29 35.42
CA ALA A 241 1.13 23.06 35.14
C ALA A 241 1.23 24.48 35.71
N GLU A 242 1.75 24.64 36.93
CA GLU A 242 1.99 25.95 37.53
C GLU A 242 3.09 26.74 36.79
N GLU A 243 4.13 26.06 36.31
CA GLU A 243 5.16 26.70 35.49
C GLU A 243 4.57 27.20 34.16
N ALA A 244 3.73 26.42 33.49
CA ALA A 244 3.02 26.84 32.28
C ALA A 244 2.20 28.12 32.52
N LYS A 245 1.47 28.21 33.64
CA LYS A 245 0.72 29.41 34.03
C LYS A 245 1.62 30.63 34.22
N ARG A 246 2.79 30.46 34.84
CA ARG A 246 3.76 31.56 35.02
C ARG A 246 4.28 32.09 33.69
N TYR A 247 4.65 31.20 32.77
CA TYR A 247 5.10 31.58 31.43
C TYR A 247 3.99 32.25 30.61
N LEU A 248 2.75 31.80 30.75
CA LEU A 248 1.60 32.43 30.11
C LEU A 248 1.35 33.85 30.64
N ALA A 249 1.45 34.06 31.95
CA ALA A 249 1.34 35.39 32.54
C ALA A 249 2.48 36.32 32.06
N ALA A 250 3.70 35.80 31.93
CA ALA A 250 4.82 36.55 31.35
C ALA A 250 4.59 36.90 29.87
N ALA A 251 3.99 35.99 29.10
CA ALA A 251 3.66 36.23 27.70
C ALA A 251 2.66 37.37 27.54
N HIS A 252 1.57 37.37 28.33
CA HIS A 252 0.58 38.46 28.35
C HIS A 252 1.18 39.80 28.79
N GLY A 253 2.09 39.79 29.78
CA GLY A 253 2.79 41.01 30.22
C GLY A 253 3.74 41.60 29.16
N ARG A 254 4.28 40.75 28.27
CA ARG A 254 5.19 41.18 27.19
C ARG A 254 4.48 41.53 25.89
N GLN A 255 3.25 41.06 25.67
CA GLN A 255 2.47 41.33 24.46
C GLN A 255 2.44 42.82 24.04
N PRO A 256 2.19 43.81 24.95
CA PRO A 256 2.13 45.21 24.55
C PRO A 256 3.50 45.87 24.34
N THR A 257 4.59 45.26 24.80
CA THR A 257 5.93 45.86 24.82
C THR A 257 6.91 45.19 23.85
N ASN A 258 6.79 43.88 23.64
CA ASN A 258 7.63 43.09 22.75
C ASN A 258 6.89 41.81 22.30
N GLU A 259 6.34 41.83 21.08
CA GLU A 259 5.60 40.73 20.50
C GLU A 259 6.44 39.45 20.31
N ALA A 260 7.72 39.58 19.95
CA ALA A 260 8.59 38.43 19.74
C ALA A 260 8.91 37.71 21.06
N GLU A 261 9.11 38.47 22.14
CA GLU A 261 9.24 37.89 23.48
C GLU A 261 7.94 37.25 23.95
N ALA A 262 6.79 37.92 23.75
CA ALA A 262 5.49 37.37 24.10
C ALA A 262 5.23 36.02 23.41
N MET A 263 5.58 35.90 22.12
CA MET A 263 5.53 34.64 21.39
C MET A 263 6.44 33.57 21.99
N ALA A 264 7.68 33.92 22.36
CA ALA A 264 8.62 32.98 22.96
C ALA A 264 8.09 32.44 24.31
N TYR A 265 7.54 33.32 25.16
CA TYR A 265 6.91 32.93 26.42
C TYR A 265 5.65 32.06 26.19
N ALA A 266 4.80 32.40 25.22
CA ALA A 266 3.60 31.64 24.87
C ALA A 266 3.92 30.23 24.35
N ASN A 267 4.96 30.11 23.52
CA ASN A 267 5.44 28.81 23.04
C ASN A 267 5.98 27.96 24.20
N ARG A 268 6.76 28.57 25.11
CA ARG A 268 7.28 27.88 26.29
C ARG A 268 6.15 27.41 27.22
N ALA A 269 5.13 28.24 27.46
CA ALA A 269 3.93 27.87 28.20
C ALA A 269 3.21 26.66 27.55
N SER A 270 3.05 26.68 26.23
CA SER A 270 2.43 25.59 25.48
C SER A 270 3.19 24.27 25.60
N THR A 271 4.52 24.28 25.58
CA THR A 271 5.34 23.08 25.79
C THR A 271 5.21 22.54 27.21
N LEU A 272 5.24 23.41 28.22
CA LEU A 272 5.09 23.02 29.63
C LEU A 272 3.70 22.44 29.91
N ALA A 273 2.65 23.01 29.33
CA ALA A 273 1.28 22.49 29.45
C ALA A 273 1.16 21.07 28.86
N ALA A 274 1.80 20.81 27.71
CA ALA A 274 1.82 19.49 27.10
C ALA A 274 2.55 18.46 27.99
N GLN A 275 3.70 18.84 28.56
CA GLN A 275 4.44 17.97 29.49
C GLN A 275 3.63 17.66 30.75
N ALA A 276 3.00 18.68 31.34
CA ALA A 276 2.14 18.52 32.51
C ALA A 276 0.97 17.55 32.23
N GLN A 277 0.36 17.64 31.04
CA GLN A 277 -0.71 16.72 30.64
C GLN A 277 -0.23 15.27 30.49
N THR A 278 0.94 15.05 29.87
CA THR A 278 1.52 13.70 29.76
C THR A 278 1.81 13.09 31.12
N LEU A 279 2.40 13.86 32.03
CA LEU A 279 2.68 13.42 33.41
C LEU A 279 1.39 13.14 34.18
N ALA A 280 0.40 14.04 34.10
CA ALA A 280 -0.88 13.86 34.77
C ALA A 280 -1.62 12.61 34.30
N ASN A 281 -1.61 12.32 32.99
CA ASN A 281 -2.20 11.08 32.46
C ASN A 281 -1.50 9.83 33.01
N ALA A 282 -0.16 9.86 33.10
CA ALA A 282 0.62 8.75 33.63
C ALA A 282 0.32 8.51 35.13
N ASP A 283 0.19 9.58 35.92
CA ASP A 283 -0.13 9.50 37.34
C ASP A 283 -1.54 8.93 37.57
N VAL A 284 -2.53 9.39 36.79
CA VAL A 284 -3.91 8.85 36.84
C VAL A 284 -3.93 7.36 36.49
N LEU A 285 -3.21 6.93 35.45
CA LEU A 285 -3.11 5.52 35.10
C LEU A 285 -2.48 4.67 36.21
N LYS A 286 -1.45 5.20 36.87
CA LYS A 286 -0.81 4.54 38.01
C LYS A 286 -1.76 4.40 39.19
N ALA A 287 -2.59 5.40 39.46
CA ALA A 287 -3.58 5.38 40.54
C ALA A 287 -4.72 4.36 40.31
N HIS A 288 -5.06 4.06 39.05
CA HIS A 288 -6.12 3.11 38.69
C HIS A 288 -5.65 1.64 38.65
N ARG A 289 -4.37 1.35 38.80
CA ARG A 289 -3.90 -0.05 38.86
C ARG A 289 -4.39 -0.70 40.17
N PRO A 290 -5.23 -1.75 40.12
CA PRO A 290 -5.68 -2.42 41.32
C PRO A 290 -4.47 -2.98 42.06
N ARG A 291 -4.38 -2.72 43.37
CA ARG A 291 -3.43 -3.37 44.26
C ARG A 291 -3.74 -4.87 44.26
N ARG A 292 -3.11 -5.62 43.35
CA ARG A 292 -3.12 -7.08 43.37
C ARG A 292 -2.27 -7.49 44.58
N GLY A 293 -2.95 -7.61 45.73
CA GLY A 293 -2.37 -7.98 47.01
C GLY A 293 -1.63 -9.31 46.89
N GLY A 294 -0.50 -9.38 47.59
CA GLY A 294 0.48 -10.44 47.45
C GLY A 294 -0.04 -11.76 48.00
N SER A 295 0.22 -12.81 47.23
CA SER A 295 0.28 -14.16 47.77
C SER A 295 1.52 -14.25 48.67
N THR A 296 1.33 -14.08 49.97
CA THR A 296 2.25 -14.62 50.96
C THR A 296 1.72 -15.98 51.39
N ALA A 297 2.47 -17.01 50.99
CA ALA A 297 2.41 -18.37 51.51
C ALA A 297 2.46 -18.38 53.05
N SER A 298 1.71 -19.28 53.70
CA SER A 298 2.07 -20.00 54.93
C SER A 298 0.88 -20.79 55.49
N ARG A 299 0.87 -22.11 55.24
CA ARG A 299 0.65 -23.25 56.16
C ARG A 299 -0.04 -24.41 55.45
#